data_AF-A0A7Y9N612-F1
#
_entry.id   AF-A0A7Y9N612-F1
#
_cell.length_a   1.000
_cell.length_b   1.000
_cell.length_c   1.000
_cell.angle_alpha   90.00
_cell.angle_beta   90.00
_cell.angle_gamma   90.00
#
_symmetry.space_group_name_H-M   'P 1'
#
loop_
_entity.id
_entity.type
_entity.pdbx_description
1 polymer ?
#
loop_
_entity_poly.entity_id
_entity_poly.type
_entity_poly.pdbx_seq_one_letter_code
_entity_poly.pdbx_strand_id
1 'polypeptide(L)'
;MTSNLEWLQKFYLSLCDGEWEHGYGFTIDNCDNPGWLFKFELTDTVYEQFAGPEISLGEHQLEEGHDWVVLKREGTSIKGACGPLKLDALLGEFRGWIGNVDAALESERSLSAQN
;
A
#
# COMPACT_ATOMS: atom_id res chain seq x y z
N MET A 1 4.33 16.53 -11.23
CA MET A 1 3.81 15.58 -10.23
C MET A 1 4.59 14.29 -10.39
N THR A 2 5.11 13.72 -9.30
CA THR A 2 5.78 12.42 -9.32
C THR A 2 4.72 11.33 -9.49
N SER A 3 4.91 10.42 -10.45
CA SER A 3 4.00 9.28 -10.67
C SER A 3 3.97 8.35 -9.44
N ASN A 4 2.91 7.54 -9.30
CA ASN A 4 2.85 6.59 -8.18
C ASN A 4 3.93 5.51 -8.27
N LEU A 5 4.36 5.15 -9.48
CA LEU A 5 5.49 4.24 -9.68
C LEU A 5 6.82 4.83 -9.18
N GLU A 6 7.14 6.07 -9.57
CA GLU A 6 8.35 6.75 -9.09
C GLU A 6 8.31 6.97 -7.57
N TRP A 7 7.12 7.23 -7.00
CA TRP A 7 6.96 7.30 -5.55
C TRP A 7 7.22 5.93 -4.91
N LEU A 8 6.64 4.85 -5.45
CA LEU A 8 6.82 3.49 -4.92
C LEU A 8 8.28 3.07 -4.93
N GLN A 9 9.04 3.40 -5.97
CA GLN A 9 10.48 3.15 -6.05
C GLN A 9 11.25 3.84 -4.92
N LYS A 10 10.92 5.11 -4.64
CA LYS A 10 11.54 5.87 -3.53
C LYS A 10 11.11 5.35 -2.17
N PHE A 11 9.85 4.95 -2.04
CA PHE A 11 9.33 4.35 -0.82
C PHE A 11 10.02 3.02 -0.52
N TYR A 12 10.13 2.13 -1.52
CA TYR A 12 10.89 0.89 -1.39
C TYR A 12 12.35 1.15 -0.96
N LEU A 13 13.05 2.09 -1.62
CA LEU A 13 14.41 2.46 -1.24
C LEU A 13 14.50 2.96 0.21
N SER A 14 13.47 3.62 0.72
CA SER A 14 13.45 4.10 2.11
C SER A 14 13.29 2.98 3.15
N LEU A 15 12.84 1.80 2.73
CA LEU A 15 12.72 0.61 3.57
C LEU A 15 13.95 -0.31 3.47
N CYS A 16 14.81 -0.13 2.47
CA CYS A 16 16.07 -0.86 2.36
C CYS A 16 17.03 -0.42 3.46
N ASP A 17 17.16 -1.25 4.49
CA ASP A 17 18.02 -1.02 5.66
C ASP A 17 19.19 -2.03 5.76
N GLY A 18 19.29 -2.96 4.81
CA GLY A 18 20.30 -4.01 4.78
C GLY A 18 19.78 -5.38 5.24
N GLU A 19 18.57 -5.45 5.79
CA GLU A 19 17.94 -6.70 6.24
C GLU A 19 16.54 -6.87 5.64
N TRP A 20 15.73 -5.81 5.66
CA TRP A 20 14.33 -5.86 5.24
C TRP A 20 14.19 -6.30 3.77
N GLU A 21 15.05 -5.82 2.87
CA GLU A 21 15.00 -6.18 1.44
C GLU A 21 15.36 -7.64 1.15
N HIS A 22 15.96 -8.35 2.11
CA HIS A 22 16.31 -9.76 1.96
C HIS A 22 15.17 -10.71 2.34
N GLY A 23 14.31 -10.28 3.27
CA GLY A 23 13.20 -11.10 3.80
C GLY A 23 11.80 -10.66 3.36
N TYR A 24 11.65 -9.39 2.99
CA TYR A 24 10.36 -8.73 2.77
C TYR A 24 10.37 -7.90 1.50
N GLY A 25 9.21 -7.34 1.15
CA GLY A 25 9.11 -6.55 -0.07
C GLY A 25 7.70 -6.26 -0.55
N PHE A 26 7.66 -5.90 -1.82
CA PHE A 26 6.44 -5.68 -2.58
C PHE A 26 6.23 -6.82 -3.57
N THR A 27 4.97 -7.12 -3.86
CA THR A 27 4.60 -8.02 -4.96
C THR A 27 3.55 -7.33 -5.81
N ILE A 28 3.77 -7.29 -7.12
CA ILE A 28 2.75 -6.98 -8.12
C ILE A 28 2.68 -8.19 -9.03
N ASP A 29 1.50 -8.79 -9.13
CA ASP A 29 1.28 -10.03 -9.88
C ASP A 29 -0.05 -9.96 -10.63
N ASN A 30 -0.28 -10.86 -11.58
CA ASN A 30 -1.60 -10.98 -12.21
C ASN A 30 -2.55 -11.79 -11.31
N CYS A 31 -3.86 -11.60 -11.47
CA CYS A 31 -4.86 -12.52 -10.93
C CYS A 31 -5.44 -13.45 -12.02
N ASP A 32 -6.25 -14.42 -11.61
CA ASP A 32 -6.90 -15.40 -12.51
C ASP A 32 -7.93 -14.73 -13.44
N ASN A 33 -8.59 -13.66 -12.96
CA ASN A 33 -9.40 -12.75 -13.78
C ASN A 33 -8.52 -11.58 -14.28
N PRO A 34 -8.86 -10.85 -15.36
CA PRO A 34 -8.07 -9.70 -15.78
C PRO A 34 -7.91 -8.68 -14.65
N GLY A 35 -6.67 -8.41 -14.24
CA GLY A 35 -6.38 -7.53 -13.12
C GLY A 35 -5.01 -7.74 -12.52
N TRP A 36 -4.76 -7.01 -11.44
CA TRP A 36 -3.50 -7.02 -10.70
C TRP A 36 -3.73 -7.33 -9.24
N LEU A 37 -2.83 -8.12 -8.67
CA LEU A 37 -2.65 -8.28 -7.24
C LEU A 37 -1.51 -7.39 -6.78
N PHE A 38 -1.64 -6.85 -5.57
CA PHE A 38 -0.63 -6.06 -4.89
C PHE A 38 -0.43 -6.61 -3.49
N LYS A 39 0.82 -6.69 -3.04
CA LYS A 39 1.17 -6.98 -1.65
C LYS A 39 2.30 -6.06 -1.21
N PHE A 40 2.22 -5.57 0.03
CA PHE A 40 3.30 -4.93 0.77
C PHE A 40 3.44 -5.59 2.14
N GLU A 41 4.64 -6.05 2.50
CA GLU A 41 4.92 -6.63 3.81
C GLU A 41 5.14 -5.54 4.86
N LEU A 42 4.46 -5.65 6.00
CA LEU A 42 4.57 -4.69 7.10
C LEU A 42 5.62 -5.09 8.13
N THR A 43 5.99 -6.36 8.21
CA THR A 43 6.92 -6.88 9.22
C THR A 43 8.21 -6.07 9.22
N ASP A 44 8.66 -5.72 10.43
CA ASP A 44 9.86 -4.92 10.69
C ASP A 44 9.84 -3.52 10.06
N THR A 45 8.65 -3.00 9.72
CA THR A 45 8.46 -1.60 9.32
C THR A 45 7.74 -0.80 10.40
N VAL A 46 7.92 0.53 10.40
CA VAL A 46 7.17 1.44 11.29
C VAL A 46 5.65 1.38 11.06
N TYR A 47 5.21 0.86 9.91
CA TYR A 47 3.81 0.78 9.52
C TYR A 47 3.06 -0.39 10.18
N GLU A 48 3.78 -1.38 10.74
CA GLU A 48 3.20 -2.60 11.31
C GLU A 48 2.19 -2.34 12.43
N GLN A 49 2.40 -1.28 13.21
CA GLN A 49 1.55 -0.92 14.34
C GLN A 49 0.24 -0.22 13.96
N PHE A 50 0.07 0.20 12.69
CA PHE A 50 -1.07 1.02 12.27
C PHE A 50 -2.20 0.19 11.69
N ALA A 51 -3.44 0.61 11.94
CA ALA A 51 -4.59 0.07 11.23
C ALA A 51 -4.38 0.18 9.71
N GLY A 52 -4.79 -0.86 8.99
CA GLY A 52 -4.69 -0.89 7.54
C GLY A 52 -5.66 0.05 6.84
N PRO A 53 -5.49 0.25 5.52
CA PRO A 53 -6.56 0.76 4.69
C PRO A 53 -7.75 -0.22 4.71
N GLU A 54 -8.95 0.29 4.46
CA GLU A 54 -10.15 -0.50 4.19
C GLU A 54 -10.87 0.13 3.00
N ILE A 55 -10.40 -0.19 1.81
CA ILE A 55 -10.80 0.45 0.56
C ILE A 55 -11.45 -0.60 -0.33
N SER A 56 -12.63 -0.25 -0.85
CA SER A 56 -13.42 -1.04 -1.79
C SER A 56 -14.18 -0.09 -2.71
N LEU A 57 -13.66 0.13 -3.91
CA LEU A 57 -14.17 1.07 -4.91
C LEU A 57 -14.63 0.32 -6.18
N GLY A 58 -15.65 0.88 -6.87
CA GLY A 58 -16.21 0.36 -8.13
C GLY A 58 -17.60 -0.26 -7.96
N GLU A 59 -18.52 0.06 -8.88
CA GLU A 59 -19.81 -0.63 -8.99
C GLU A 59 -19.58 -1.96 -9.72
N HIS A 60 -20.03 -3.07 -9.13
CA HIS A 60 -19.87 -4.43 -9.67
C HIS A 60 -18.43 -4.99 -9.57
N GLN A 61 -18.03 -5.40 -8.37
CA GLN A 61 -16.95 -6.39 -8.16
C GLN A 61 -17.26 -7.78 -8.79
N LEU A 62 -18.32 -7.87 -9.61
CA LEU A 62 -18.84 -9.08 -10.23
C LEU A 62 -18.62 -9.02 -11.74
N GLU A 63 -17.85 -9.99 -12.21
CA GLU A 63 -17.69 -10.63 -13.54
C GLU A 63 -17.58 -9.79 -14.83
N GLU A 64 -18.08 -8.55 -14.92
CA GLU A 64 -18.04 -7.79 -16.19
C GLU A 64 -17.34 -6.42 -16.08
N GLY A 65 -17.06 -5.92 -14.88
CA GLY A 65 -16.41 -4.62 -14.64
C GLY A 65 -14.88 -4.69 -14.52
N HIS A 66 -14.16 -3.80 -15.21
CA HIS A 66 -12.71 -3.59 -15.06
C HIS A 66 -12.35 -2.36 -14.21
N ASP A 67 -13.36 -1.66 -13.66
CA ASP A 67 -13.19 -0.45 -12.87
C ASP A 67 -13.44 -0.71 -11.38
N TRP A 68 -12.46 -1.33 -10.73
CA TRP A 68 -12.53 -1.64 -9.31
C TRP A 68 -11.15 -1.62 -8.66
N VAL A 69 -11.12 -1.30 -7.37
CA VAL A 69 -9.94 -1.31 -6.50
C VAL A 69 -10.35 -1.82 -5.12
N VAL A 70 -9.59 -2.78 -4.60
CA VAL A 70 -9.66 -3.24 -3.22
C VAL A 70 -8.27 -3.10 -2.61
N LEU A 71 -8.20 -2.55 -1.40
CA LEU A 71 -6.96 -2.46 -0.63
C LEU A 71 -7.28 -2.63 0.85
N LYS A 72 -6.66 -3.60 1.50
CA LYS A 72 -6.90 -3.92 2.91
C LYS A 72 -5.66 -4.44 3.60
N ARG A 73 -5.61 -4.32 4.94
CA ARG A 73 -4.65 -5.10 5.74
C ARG A 73 -5.14 -6.53 5.93
N GLU A 74 -4.22 -7.47 5.81
CA GLU A 74 -4.43 -8.88 6.10
C GLU A 74 -3.23 -9.41 6.88
N GLY A 75 -3.37 -9.52 8.21
CA GLY A 75 -2.27 -9.91 9.10
C GLY A 75 -1.13 -8.90 9.08
N THR A 76 0.05 -9.37 8.65
CA THR A 76 1.29 -8.59 8.55
C THR A 76 1.54 -8.02 7.16
N SER A 77 0.52 -7.96 6.29
CA SER A 77 0.67 -7.39 4.96
C SER A 77 -0.49 -6.46 4.60
N ILE A 78 -0.23 -5.48 3.73
CA ILE A 78 -1.27 -4.81 2.97
C ILE A 78 -1.46 -5.58 1.67
N LYS A 79 -2.69 -5.99 1.37
CA LYS A 79 -3.07 -6.69 0.14
C LYS A 79 -4.05 -5.84 -0.65
N GLY A 80 -3.83 -5.80 -1.95
CA GLY A 80 -4.72 -5.14 -2.88
C GLY A 80 -5.00 -5.99 -4.10
N ALA A 81 -6.13 -5.69 -4.74
CA ALA A 81 -6.50 -6.23 -6.03
C ALA A 81 -7.20 -5.14 -6.82
N CYS A 82 -6.99 -5.07 -8.13
CA CYS A 82 -7.66 -4.09 -8.97
C CYS A 82 -7.85 -4.57 -10.40
N GLY A 83 -8.74 -3.90 -11.14
CA GLY A 83 -8.92 -4.13 -12.56
C GLY A 83 -7.64 -3.82 -13.38
N PRO A 84 -7.54 -4.31 -14.63
CA PRO A 84 -6.31 -4.31 -15.41
C PRO A 84 -5.75 -2.91 -15.70
N LEU A 85 -6.60 -1.88 -15.71
CA LEU A 85 -6.23 -0.48 -15.93
C LEU A 85 -6.25 0.37 -14.65
N LYS A 86 -6.29 -0.27 -13.48
CA LYS A 86 -6.46 0.40 -12.18
C LYS A 86 -5.26 0.25 -11.25
N LEU A 87 -4.13 -0.29 -11.74
CA LEU A 87 -2.91 -0.42 -10.94
C LEU A 87 -2.41 0.92 -10.39
N ASP A 88 -2.36 1.96 -11.22
CA ASP A 88 -1.92 3.29 -10.76
C ASP A 88 -2.86 3.88 -9.69
N ALA A 89 -4.19 3.65 -9.84
CA ALA A 89 -5.17 4.07 -8.84
C ALA A 89 -4.97 3.33 -7.51
N LEU A 90 -4.77 2.01 -7.55
CA LEU A 90 -4.45 1.20 -6.36
C LEU A 90 -3.17 1.70 -5.67
N LEU A 91 -2.11 1.99 -6.43
CA LEU A 91 -0.89 2.55 -5.87
C LEU A 91 -1.10 3.94 -5.26
N GLY A 92 -2.01 4.74 -5.84
CA GLY A 92 -2.43 6.02 -5.29
C GLY A 92 -3.13 5.89 -3.93
N GLU A 93 -4.05 4.95 -3.80
CA GLU A 93 -4.72 4.64 -2.53
C GLU A 93 -3.73 4.15 -1.46
N PHE A 94 -2.81 3.25 -1.85
CA PHE A 94 -1.75 2.78 -0.96
C PHE A 94 -0.84 3.92 -0.49
N ARG A 95 -0.42 4.79 -1.43
CA ARG A 95 0.36 5.99 -1.12
C ARG A 95 -0.39 6.93 -0.18
N GLY A 96 -1.68 7.13 -0.38
CA GLY A 96 -2.52 7.94 0.49
C GLY A 96 -2.54 7.40 1.92
N TRP A 97 -2.68 6.09 2.08
CA TRP A 97 -2.60 5.44 3.39
C TRP A 97 -1.23 5.64 4.06
N ILE A 98 -0.12 5.44 3.36
CA ILE A 98 1.23 5.72 3.90
C ILE A 98 1.34 7.16 4.38
N GLY A 99 0.89 8.14 3.59
CA GLY A 99 0.94 9.55 3.96
C GLY A 99 0.12 9.89 5.21
N ASN A 100 -1.03 9.22 5.42
CA ASN A 100 -1.82 9.39 6.64
C ASN A 100 -1.10 8.82 7.86
N VAL A 101 -0.40 7.69 7.72
CA VAL A 101 0.40 7.10 8.79
C VAL A 101 1.61 7.97 9.12
N ASP A 102 2.32 8.47 8.12
CA ASP A 102 3.46 9.38 8.31
C ASP A 102 3.03 10.64 9.09
N ALA A 103 1.88 11.23 8.74
CA ALA A 103 1.33 12.38 9.46
C ALA A 103 0.98 12.07 10.93
N ALA A 104 0.49 10.86 11.22
CA ALA A 104 0.23 10.41 12.59
C ALA A 104 1.54 10.26 13.39
N LEU A 105 2.57 9.64 12.79
CA LEU A 105 3.90 9.51 13.39
C LEU A 105 4.54 10.86 13.70
N GLU A 106 4.43 11.84 12.81
CA GLU A 106 4.94 13.20 13.03
C GLU A 106 4.22 13.92 14.18
N SER A 107 2.91 13.71 14.29
CA SER A 107 2.08 14.26 15.36
C SER A 107 2.49 13.69 16.72
N GLU A 108 2.70 12.38 16.82
CA GLU A 108 3.14 11.71 18.04
C GLU A 108 4.55 12.16 18.48
N ARG A 109 5.49 12.24 17.53
CA ARG A 109 6.86 12.71 17.80
C ARG A 109 6.87 14.14 18.31
N SER A 110 6.07 15.02 17.72
CA SER A 110 5.96 16.43 18.13
C SER A 110 5.41 16.59 19.54
N LEU A 111 4.44 15.75 19.94
CA LEU A 111 3.91 15.72 21.31
C LEU A 111 4.93 15.19 22.32
N SER A 112 5.70 14.17 21.93
CA SER A 112 6.75 13.59 22.80
C SER A 112 7.93 14.52 23.05
N ALA A 113 8.23 15.44 22.12
CA ALA A 113 9.36 16.37 22.22
C ALA A 113 9.06 17.64 23.04
N GLN A 114 7.79 17.86 23.42
CA GLN A 114 7.34 19.02 24.21
C GLN A 114 7.14 18.70 25.71
N ASN A 115 7.24 17.42 26.09
CA ASN A 115 7.18 16.92 27.47
C ASN A 115 8.58 16.55 27.98
#